data_AF-I4W9Y1-F1
#
_entry.id   AF-I4W9Y1-F1
#
_cell.length_a   1.000
_cell.length_b   1.000
_cell.length_c   1.000
_cell.angle_alpha   90.00
_cell.angle_beta   90.00
_cell.angle_gamma   90.00
#
_symmetry.space_group_name_H-M   'P 1'
#
loop_
_entity.id
_entity.type
_entity.pdbx_description
1 polymer ?
#
loop_
_entity_poly.entity_id
_entity_poly.type
_entity_poly.pdbx_seq_one_letter_code
_entity_poly.pdbx_strand_id
1 'polypeptide(L)'
;MGARVQGIWPMQLDADAQWQNVSVDENGRRVTLGNFHLHAQGNGGVIQLELGDDGTGPLQAAGHASLSPLSWRYTLVLKPRTNDPALRQWLAGFGKLAPDGSLQLHGSGGLARLTSRMEQ
;
A
#
# COMPACT_ATOMS: atom_id res chain seq x y z
N MET A 1 2.91 23.09 7.48
CA MET A 1 2.08 22.31 6.55
C MET A 1 1.65 23.22 5.40
N GLY A 2 2.05 22.93 4.17
CA GLY A 2 1.66 23.74 3.01
C GLY A 2 1.81 22.92 1.73
N ALA A 3 0.80 22.99 0.86
CA ALA A 3 0.83 22.35 -0.45
C ALA A 3 0.69 23.44 -1.51
N ARG A 4 1.64 23.52 -2.46
CA ARG A 4 1.53 24.39 -3.64
C ARG A 4 1.06 23.55 -4.83
N VAL A 5 -0.10 23.92 -5.34
CA VAL A 5 -0.82 23.19 -6.38
C VAL A 5 -0.69 23.97 -7.70
N GLN A 6 -0.14 23.33 -8.74
CA GLN A 6 -0.19 23.83 -10.13
C GLN A 6 -0.94 22.78 -10.97
N GLY A 7 -2.21 23.05 -11.30
CA GLY A 7 -3.13 22.04 -11.86
C GLY A 7 -3.77 21.16 -10.79
N ILE A 8 -4.35 20.00 -11.12
CA ILE A 8 -4.92 19.06 -10.12
C ILE A 8 -3.82 18.26 -9.38
N TRP A 9 -2.54 18.49 -9.71
CA TRP A 9 -1.40 17.74 -9.17
C TRP A 9 -0.57 18.57 -8.19
N PRO A 10 -0.23 18.04 -6.99
CA PRO A 10 0.60 18.76 -6.03
C PRO A 10 2.07 18.79 -6.48
N MET A 11 2.68 19.98 -6.49
CA MET A 11 4.11 20.13 -6.77
C MET A 11 4.96 19.76 -5.56
N GLN A 12 4.39 19.96 -4.37
CA GLN A 12 4.96 19.63 -3.08
C GLN A 12 3.89 18.98 -2.22
N LEU A 13 4.26 17.93 -1.51
CA LEU A 13 3.41 17.22 -0.55
C LEU A 13 4.28 16.77 0.62
N ASP A 14 3.74 16.89 1.82
CA ASP A 14 4.26 16.22 3.01
C ASP A 14 3.05 15.95 3.88
N ALA A 15 2.74 14.68 4.06
CA ALA A 15 1.54 14.24 4.76
C ALA A 15 1.78 12.90 5.46
N ASP A 16 1.27 12.81 6.68
CA ASP A 16 1.28 11.60 7.49
C ASP A 16 -0.16 11.19 7.78
N ALA A 17 -0.42 9.91 7.64
CA ALA A 17 -1.67 9.29 8.05
C ALA A 17 -1.38 8.10 8.96
N GLN A 18 -2.20 7.96 9.99
CA GLN A 18 -2.10 6.86 10.95
C GLN A 18 -3.48 6.26 11.13
N TRP A 19 -3.55 4.93 11.03
CA TRP A 19 -4.74 4.16 11.35
C TRP A 19 -4.43 3.27 12.55
N GLN A 20 -5.34 3.28 13.51
CA GLN A 20 -5.21 2.48 14.72
C GLN A 20 -6.36 1.48 14.81
N ASN A 21 -6.07 0.30 15.34
CA ASN A 21 -7.05 -0.77 15.55
C ASN A 21 -7.84 -1.10 14.29
N VAL A 22 -7.18 -1.14 13.14
CA VAL A 22 -7.84 -1.47 11.88
C VAL A 22 -8.33 -2.90 11.97
N SER A 23 -9.62 -3.06 11.69
CA SER A 23 -10.28 -4.36 11.61
C SER A 23 -11.26 -4.36 10.45
N VAL A 24 -11.39 -5.52 9.83
CA VAL A 24 -12.32 -5.77 8.73
C VAL A 24 -13.28 -6.87 9.15
N ASP A 25 -14.52 -6.81 8.66
CA ASP A 25 -15.45 -7.92 8.82
C ASP A 25 -15.33 -8.82 7.59
N GLU A 26 -15.01 -10.09 7.82
CA GLU A 26 -14.90 -11.10 6.77
C GLU A 26 -15.80 -12.28 7.12
N ASN A 27 -16.84 -12.52 6.30
CA ASN A 27 -17.85 -13.56 6.52
C ASN A 27 -18.44 -13.58 7.95
N GLY A 28 -18.70 -12.41 8.54
CA GLY A 28 -19.24 -12.30 9.91
C GLY A 28 -18.21 -12.53 11.02
N ARG A 29 -16.92 -12.64 10.66
CA ARG A 29 -15.81 -12.70 11.61
C ARG A 29 -14.99 -11.42 11.51
N ARG A 30 -14.81 -10.74 12.64
CA ARG A 30 -13.90 -9.60 12.73
C ARG A 30 -12.45 -10.08 12.65
N VAL A 31 -11.73 -9.59 11.65
CA VAL A 31 -10.30 -9.81 11.45
C VAL A 31 -9.57 -8.53 11.82
N THR A 32 -8.75 -8.59 12.87
CA THR A 32 -7.89 -7.48 13.27
C THR A 32 -6.65 -7.45 12.39
N LEU A 33 -6.32 -6.28 11.85
CA LEU A 33 -5.15 -6.05 11.01
C LEU A 33 -4.03 -5.35 11.81
N GLY A 34 -4.39 -4.44 12.71
CA GLY A 34 -3.45 -3.74 13.59
C GLY A 34 -3.38 -2.25 13.29
N ASN A 35 -2.20 -1.67 13.46
CA ASN A 35 -1.98 -0.24 13.26
C ASN A 35 -1.09 -0.03 12.03
N PHE A 36 -1.40 1.00 11.25
CA PHE A 36 -0.68 1.35 10.03
C PHE A 36 -0.31 2.82 10.04
N HIS A 37 0.84 3.12 9.46
CA HIS A 37 1.26 4.49 9.16
C HIS A 37 1.53 4.59 7.66
N LEU A 38 1.14 5.71 7.08
CA LEU A 38 1.45 6.09 5.72
C LEU A 38 2.12 7.45 5.74
N HIS A 39 3.34 7.52 5.24
CA HIS A 39 3.99 8.78 4.94
C HIS A 39 3.93 9.05 3.44
N ALA A 40 3.65 10.29 3.09
CA ALA A 40 3.50 10.74 1.73
C ALA A 40 4.32 12.01 1.54
N GLN A 41 5.37 11.93 0.72
CA GLN A 41 6.23 13.07 0.40
C GLN A 41 6.26 13.31 -1.10
N GLY A 42 6.27 14.58 -1.50
CA GLY A 42 6.28 14.97 -2.90
C GLY A 42 7.18 16.15 -3.13
N ASN A 43 8.04 16.04 -4.15
CA ASN A 43 8.87 17.14 -4.62
C ASN A 43 8.96 17.11 -6.15
N GLY A 44 8.88 18.28 -6.78
CA GLY A 44 8.95 18.40 -8.24
C GLY A 44 7.84 17.63 -8.97
N GLY A 45 6.68 17.43 -8.34
CA GLY A 45 5.56 16.69 -8.93
C GLY A 45 5.73 15.17 -8.94
N VAL A 46 6.74 14.60 -8.29
CA VAL A 46 6.78 13.16 -7.98
C VAL A 46 6.39 12.96 -6.53
N ILE A 47 5.36 12.15 -6.30
CA ILE A 47 4.89 11.76 -4.97
C ILE A 47 5.42 10.35 -4.67
N GLN A 48 5.97 10.18 -3.48
CA GLN A 48 6.38 8.91 -2.90
C GLN A 48 5.50 8.63 -1.69
N LEU A 49 5.01 7.41 -1.60
CA LEU A 49 4.21 6.92 -0.48
C LEU A 49 4.97 5.75 0.17
N GLU A 50 5.02 5.74 1.48
CA GLU A 50 5.61 4.68 2.28
C GLU A 50 4.58 4.22 3.30
N LEU A 51 4.11 2.98 3.16
CA LEU A 51 3.19 2.33 4.08
C LEU A 51 4.00 1.38 4.96
N GLY A 52 3.81 1.50 6.26
CA GLY A 52 4.30 0.54 7.24
C GLY A 52 3.23 0.20 8.27
N ASP A 53 3.47 -0.85 9.02
CA ASP A 53 2.76 -1.15 10.24
C ASP A 53 3.59 -0.75 11.48
N ASP A 54 2.98 -0.73 12.66
CA ASP A 54 3.64 -0.30 13.90
C ASP A 54 4.51 -1.37 14.57
N GLY A 55 4.60 -2.58 14.00
CA GLY A 55 5.38 -3.67 14.58
C GLY A 55 4.62 -4.54 15.58
N THR A 56 3.44 -4.11 16.03
CA THR A 56 2.70 -4.80 17.11
C THR A 56 1.44 -5.51 16.63
N GLY A 57 0.90 -5.08 15.48
CA GLY A 57 -0.29 -5.66 14.87
C GLY A 57 -0.12 -7.12 14.38
N PRO A 58 -1.23 -7.87 14.26
CA PRO A 58 -1.22 -9.24 13.73
C PRO A 58 -0.86 -9.32 12.24
N LEU A 59 -1.01 -8.22 11.49
CA LEU A 59 -0.58 -8.10 10.10
C LEU A 59 0.63 -7.19 10.01
N GLN A 60 1.71 -7.71 9.44
CA GLN A 60 2.82 -6.90 8.97
C GLN A 60 2.45 -6.32 7.60
N ALA A 61 2.64 -5.03 7.41
CA ALA A 61 2.43 -4.36 6.14
C ALA A 61 3.65 -3.50 5.81
N ALA A 62 4.17 -3.67 4.60
CA ALA A 62 5.25 -2.85 4.08
C ALA A 62 4.96 -2.55 2.61
N GLY A 63 4.91 -1.28 2.25
CA GLY A 63 4.59 -0.88 0.90
C GLY A 63 5.24 0.43 0.51
N HIS A 64 5.53 0.56 -0.78
CA HIS A 64 6.03 1.79 -1.36
C HIS A 64 5.25 2.06 -2.64
N ALA A 65 4.91 3.32 -2.88
CA ALA A 65 4.34 3.74 -4.14
C ALA A 65 5.00 5.01 -4.66
N SER A 66 4.98 5.18 -5.96
CA SER A 66 5.43 6.39 -6.62
C SER A 66 4.39 6.81 -7.64
N LEU A 67 3.95 8.05 -7.53
CA LEU A 67 2.94 8.63 -8.41
C LEU A 67 3.48 9.91 -9.02
N SER A 68 3.19 10.11 -10.30
CA SER A 68 3.46 11.31 -11.06
C SER A 68 2.28 11.58 -11.99
N PRO A 69 2.20 12.76 -12.62
CA PRO A 69 1.13 13.06 -13.58
C PRO A 69 1.06 12.07 -14.75
N LEU A 70 2.16 11.41 -15.07
CA LEU A 70 2.29 10.53 -16.24
C LEU A 70 2.18 9.05 -15.91
N SER A 71 2.52 8.66 -14.68
CA SER A 71 2.65 7.25 -14.30
C SER A 71 2.47 7.04 -12.82
N TRP A 72 2.02 5.84 -12.46
CA TRP A 72 2.01 5.39 -11.08
C TRP A 72 2.54 3.97 -11.00
N ARG A 73 3.15 3.64 -9.86
CA ARG A 73 3.55 2.28 -9.49
C ARG A 73 3.43 2.10 -7.99
N TYR A 74 3.13 0.88 -7.57
CA TYR A 74 3.14 0.50 -6.17
C TYR A 74 3.65 -0.93 -6.00
N THR A 75 4.17 -1.19 -4.81
CA THR A 75 4.50 -2.53 -4.31
C THR A 75 4.07 -2.58 -2.86
N LEU A 76 3.36 -3.62 -2.49
CA LEU A 76 2.81 -3.83 -1.16
C LEU A 76 3.00 -5.29 -0.78
N VAL A 77 3.55 -5.52 0.40
CA VAL A 77 3.75 -6.84 0.99
C VAL A 77 2.96 -6.87 2.30
N LEU A 78 2.02 -7.80 2.38
CA LEU A 78 1.20 -8.05 3.56
C LEU A 78 1.53 -9.44 4.08
N LYS A 79 1.94 -9.55 5.34
CA LYS A 79 2.34 -10.82 5.94
C LYS A 79 1.67 -11.03 7.29
N PRO A 80 0.91 -12.12 7.48
CA PRO A 80 0.43 -12.50 8.80
C PRO A 80 1.62 -12.74 9.74
N ARG A 81 1.65 -12.04 10.89
CA ARG A 81 2.60 -12.36 11.97
C ARG A 81 2.17 -13.58 12.76
N THR A 82 0.86 -13.78 12.88
CA THR A 82 0.27 -14.93 13.56
C THR A 82 -0.35 -15.89 12.56
N ASN A 83 -0.49 -17.16 12.96
CA ASN A 83 -1.13 -18.19 12.15
C ASN A 83 -2.67 -18.11 12.26
N ASP A 84 -3.26 -16.91 12.14
CA ASP A 84 -4.72 -16.74 12.15
C ASP A 84 -5.31 -17.17 10.79
N PRO A 85 -6.14 -18.23 10.74
CA PRO A 85 -6.73 -18.71 9.49
C PRO A 85 -7.68 -17.68 8.85
N ALA A 86 -8.37 -16.85 9.65
CA ALA A 86 -9.28 -15.84 9.11
C ALA A 86 -8.51 -14.71 8.42
N LEU A 87 -7.37 -14.29 8.98
CA LEU A 87 -6.49 -13.30 8.36
C LEU A 87 -5.91 -13.81 7.04
N ARG A 88 -5.47 -15.08 7.00
CA ARG A 88 -4.99 -15.71 5.76
C ARG A 88 -6.10 -15.82 4.71
N GLN A 89 -7.30 -16.22 5.11
CA GLN A 89 -8.43 -16.31 4.19
C GLN A 89 -8.81 -14.93 3.62
N TRP A 90 -8.83 -13.90 4.45
CA TRP A 90 -9.05 -12.52 4.01
C TRP A 90 -7.98 -12.06 2.99
N LEU A 91 -6.69 -12.30 3.28
CA LEU A 91 -5.61 -11.98 2.34
C LEU A 91 -5.75 -12.75 1.02
N ALA A 92 -6.17 -14.01 1.06
CA ALA A 92 -6.38 -14.82 -0.14
C ALA A 92 -7.49 -14.27 -1.05
N GLY A 93 -8.39 -13.42 -0.53
CA GLY A 93 -9.39 -12.71 -1.32
C GLY A 93 -8.79 -11.67 -2.28
N PHE A 94 -7.58 -11.16 -2.01
CA PHE A 94 -6.92 -10.15 -2.84
C PHE A 94 -5.92 -10.73 -3.85
N GLY A 95 -5.53 -12.01 -3.70
CA GLY A 95 -4.59 -12.64 -4.59
C GLY A 95 -4.01 -13.94 -4.05
N LYS A 96 -3.03 -14.47 -4.78
CA LYS A 96 -2.36 -15.72 -4.40
C LYS A 96 -1.38 -15.46 -3.26
N LEU A 97 -1.54 -16.19 -2.16
CA LEU A 97 -0.59 -16.19 -1.06
C LEU A 97 0.66 -17.01 -1.40
N ALA A 98 1.80 -16.55 -0.92
CA ALA A 98 3.06 -17.28 -0.91
C ALA A 98 3.01 -18.43 0.12
N PRO A 99 3.98 -19.37 0.09
CA PRO A 99 4.03 -20.51 1.01
C PRO A 99 4.09 -20.12 2.50
N ASP A 100 4.65 -18.94 2.80
CA ASP A 100 4.72 -18.39 4.16
C ASP A 100 3.44 -17.64 4.58
N GLY A 101 2.43 -17.60 3.71
CA GLY A 101 1.17 -16.89 3.90
C GLY A 101 1.23 -15.40 3.56
N SER A 102 2.35 -14.90 3.02
CA SER A 102 2.46 -13.49 2.59
C SER A 102 1.71 -13.25 1.27
N LEU A 103 1.10 -12.08 1.15
CA LEU A 103 0.52 -11.56 -0.07
C LEU A 103 1.42 -10.46 -0.60
N GLN A 104 1.82 -10.57 -1.87
CA GLN A 104 2.57 -9.53 -2.57
C GLN A 104 1.69 -8.96 -3.67
N LEU A 105 1.46 -7.66 -3.62
CA LEU A 105 0.73 -6.90 -4.62
C LEU A 105 1.68 -5.91 -5.24
N HIS A 106 1.69 -5.85 -6.57
CA HIS A 106 2.39 -4.81 -7.29
C HIS A 106 1.53 -4.39 -8.47
N GLY A 107 1.61 -3.11 -8.81
CA GLY A 107 0.84 -2.58 -9.92
C GLY A 107 1.51 -1.35 -10.49
N SER A 108 1.28 -1.11 -11.76
CA SER A 108 1.71 0.10 -12.44
C SER A 108 0.69 0.51 -13.50
N GLY A 109 0.67 1.81 -13.79
CA GLY A 109 -0.21 2.40 -14.79
C GLY A 109 0.31 3.74 -15.28
N GLY A 110 -0.39 4.29 -16.27
CA GLY A 110 0.07 5.45 -17.04
C GLY A 110 1.07 5.07 -18.14
N LEU A 111 1.81 6.06 -18.64
CA LEU A 111 2.70 5.90 -19.80
C LEU A 111 3.86 4.92 -19.52
N ALA A 112 4.26 4.75 -18.26
CA ALA A 112 5.26 3.73 -17.88
C ALA A 112 4.81 2.29 -18.19
N ARG A 113 3.50 2.03 -18.29
CA ARG A 113 2.97 0.71 -18.71
C ARG A 113 3.12 0.48 -20.22
N LEU A 114 3.20 1.55 -21.02
CA LEU A 114 3.44 1.44 -22.46
C LEU A 114 4.90 1.06 -22.75
N THR A 115 5.86 1.59 -21.99
CA THR A 115 7.28 1.24 -22.17
C THR A 115 7.58 -0.19 -21.75
N SER A 116 6.94 -0.73 -20.69
CA SER A 116 7.10 -2.15 -20.31
C SER A 116 6.47 -3.14 -21.29
N ARG A 117 5.60 -2.70 -22.22
CA ARG A 117 5.08 -3.55 -23.31
C ARG A 117 6.03 -3.59 -24.51
N MET A 118 6.92 -2.60 -24.66
CA MET A 118 7.82 -2.50 -25.81
C MET A 118 9.13 -3.26 -25.64
N GLU A 119 9.35 -3.89 -24.48
CA GLU A 119 10.51 -4.76 -24.22
C GLU A 119 10.13 -6.26 -24.17
N GLN A 120 8.99 -6.65 -24.76
CA GLN A 120 8.64 -8.04 -25.04
C GLN A 120 8.57 -8.33 -26.53
#